data_AF-A0A6G0ZH68-F1
#
_entry.id   AF-A0A6G0ZH68-F1
#
_cell.length_a   1.000
_cell.length_b   1.000
_cell.length_c   1.000
_cell.angle_alpha   90.00
_cell.angle_beta   90.00
_cell.angle_gamma   90.00
#
_symmetry.space_group_name_H-M   'P 1'
#
loop_
_entity.id
_entity.type
_entity.pdbx_description
1 polymer ?
#
loop_
_entity_poly.entity_id
_entity_poly.type
_entity_poly.pdbx_seq_one_letter_code
_entity_poly.pdbx_strand_id
1 'polypeptide(L)' 'MGISIADTFRDGVVFITGSTGFLGTILLEKLLRSCDVKTIAVLVRSKKGLAASQRAVDIYQRAVSQFLYLTVK' A
#
# COMPACT_ATOMS: atom_id res chain seq x y z
N MET A 1 13.00 6.59 25.47
CA MET A 1 13.16 5.57 24.42
C MET A 1 11.79 5.38 23.79
N GLY A 2 11.55 5.90 22.58
CA GLY A 2 10.23 5.90 21.95
C GLY A 2 10.02 4.66 21.09
N ILE A 3 8.77 4.23 20.94
CA ILE A 3 8.38 3.15 20.01
C ILE A 3 8.65 3.64 18.57
N SER A 4 9.30 2.83 17.73
CA SER A 4 9.49 3.20 16.33
C SER A 4 8.17 3.09 15.56
N ILE A 5 8.09 3.76 14.40
CA ILE A 5 6.91 3.62 13.52
C ILE A 5 6.74 2.15 13.10
N ALA A 6 7.82 1.45 12.76
CA ALA A 6 7.77 0.04 12.37
C ALA A 6 7.23 -0.86 13.49
N ASP A 7 7.67 -0.61 14.74
CA ASP A 7 7.18 -1.36 15.91
C ASP A 7 5.68 -1.11 16.18
N THR A 8 5.18 0.08 15.84
CA THR A 8 3.75 0.42 15.99
C THR A 8 2.84 -0.45 15.11
N PHE A 9 3.36 -0.93 13.99
CA PHE A 9 2.62 -1.72 13.01
C PHE A 9 2.88 -3.23 13.11
N ARG A 10 3.77 -3.68 14.01
CA ARG A 10 4.11 -5.10 14.16
C ARG A 10 2.86 -5.94 14.47
N ASP A 11 2.69 -7.02 13.72
CA ASP A 11 1.55 -7.96 13.80
C ASP A 11 0.16 -7.32 13.59
N GLY A 12 0.13 -6.05 13.16
CA GLY A 12 -1.08 -5.27 13.02
C GLY A 12 -1.88 -5.60 11.76
N VAL A 13 -3.19 -5.32 11.82
CA VAL A 13 -4.08 -5.30 10.66
C VAL A 13 -4.34 -3.84 10.28
N VAL A 14 -3.87 -3.43 9.10
CA VAL A 14 -3.96 -2.04 8.63
C VAL A 14 -5.05 -1.93 7.56
N PHE A 15 -6.03 -1.06 7.77
CA PHE A 15 -7.05 -0.75 6.76
C PHE A 15 -6.76 0.58 6.08
N ILE A 16 -6.51 0.55 4.76
CA ILE A 16 -6.14 1.73 3.97
C ILE A 16 -7.27 2.11 3.03
N THR A 17 -7.67 3.37 3.10
CA THR A 17 -8.53 4.01 2.10
C THR A 17 -7.70 4.90 1.18
N GLY A 18 -8.20 5.19 -0.02
CA GLY A 18 -7.46 6.05 -0.97
C GLY A 18 -6.16 5.43 -1.51
N SER A 19 -5.97 4.11 -1.38
CA SER A 19 -4.77 3.38 -1.81
C SER A 19 -4.45 3.51 -3.30
N THR A 20 -5.45 3.84 -4.13
CA THR A 20 -5.24 4.11 -5.57
C THR A 20 -4.59 5.48 -5.87
N GLY A 21 -4.54 6.38 -4.89
CA GLY A 21 -3.93 7.70 -5.03
C GLY A 21 -2.41 7.65 -4.91
N PHE A 22 -1.73 8.73 -5.29
CA PHE A 22 -0.26 8.83 -5.25
C PHE A 22 0.30 8.48 -3.86
N LEU A 23 -0.14 9.20 -2.82
CA LEU A 23 0.31 8.96 -1.45
C LEU A 23 -0.12 7.59 -0.92
N GLY A 24 -1.35 7.17 -1.21
CA GLY A 24 -1.88 5.88 -0.75
C GLY A 24 -1.05 4.69 -1.28
N THR A 25 -0.55 4.79 -2.52
CA THR A 25 0.29 3.75 -3.13
C THR A 25 1.68 3.72 -2.46
N ILE A 26 2.25 4.89 -2.14
CA ILE A 26 3.54 4.99 -1.42
C ILE A 26 3.41 4.47 0.01
N LEU A 27 2.32 4.80 0.72
CA LEU A 27 2.05 4.29 2.06
C LEU A 27 1.96 2.76 2.06
N LEU A 28 1.22 2.19 1.10
CA LEU A 28 1.10 0.75 0.95
C LEU A 28 2.47 0.10 0.73
N GLU A 29 3.31 0.67 -0.14
CA GLU A 29 4.67 0.21 -0.39
C GLU A 29 5.56 0.28 0.87
N LYS A 30 5.50 1.38 1.63
CA LYS A 30 6.26 1.54 2.89
C LYS A 30 5.84 0.54 3.96
N LEU A 31 4.55 0.30 4.11
CA LEU A 31 4.04 -0.69 5.05
C LEU A 31 4.48 -2.11 4.64
N LEU A 32 4.45 -2.44 3.35
CA LEU A 32 4.87 -3.75 2.84
C LEU A 32 6.39 -4.01 2.97
N ARG A 33 7.23 -2.96 2.89
CA ARG A 33 8.70 -3.12 2.85
C ARG A 33 9.40 -2.84 4.18
N SER A 34 8.82 -1.98 5.02
CA SER A 34 9.51 -1.45 6.20
C SER A 34 8.78 -1.74 7.51
N CYS A 35 7.58 -2.31 7.47
CA CYS A 35 6.81 -2.66 8.65
C CYS A 35 6.46 -4.14 8.64
N ASP A 36 6.52 -4.78 9.80
CA ASP A 36 6.15 -6.19 9.96
C ASP A 36 4.64 -6.33 10.21
N VAL A 37 3.85 -5.94 9.21
CA VAL A 37 2.39 -5.96 9.28
C VAL A 37 1.84 -7.35 9.00
N LYS A 38 0.86 -7.79 9.80
CA LYS A 38 0.19 -9.07 9.59
C LYS A 38 -0.71 -9.06 8.36
N THR A 39 -1.46 -7.98 8.17
CA THR A 39 -2.41 -7.88 7.04
C THR A 39 -2.65 -6.42 6.68
N ILE A 40 -2.68 -6.13 5.38
CA ILE A 40 -3.14 -4.85 4.86
C ILE A 40 -4.42 -5.08 4.05
N ALA A 41 -5.52 -4.46 4.48
CA ALA A 41 -6.78 -4.44 3.76
C ALA A 41 -6.93 -3.09 3.03
N VAL A 42 -7.31 -3.12 1.75
CA VAL A 42 -7.45 -1.91 0.93
C VAL A 42 -8.88 -1.75 0.43
N LEU A 43 -9.44 -0.55 0.58
CA LEU A 43 -10.74 -0.20 -0.01
C LEU A 43 -10.55 0.39 -1.40
N VAL A 44 -11.04 -0.32 -2.42
CA VAL A 44 -10.97 0.11 -3.82
C VAL A 44 -12.38 0.36 -4.35
N ARG A 45 -12.62 1.59 -4.80
CA ARG A 45 -13.88 1.97 -5.49
C ARG A 45 -13.75 1.80 -7.00
N SER A 46 -14.87 1.60 -7.70
CA SER A 46 -14.90 1.74 -9.16
C SER A 46 -14.66 3.19 -9.59
N LYS A 47 -14.28 3.37 -10.86
CA LYS A 47 -14.20 4.66 -11.57
C LYS A 47 -14.91 4.49 -12.91
N LYS A 48 -15.38 5.57 -13.56
CA LYS A 48 -16.02 5.50 -14.87
C LYS A 48 -15.15 4.69 -15.86
N GLY A 49 -15.69 3.59 -16.38
CA GLY A 49 -14.99 2.70 -17.31
C GLY A 49 -13.97 1.73 -16.69
N LEU A 50 -13.84 1.68 -15.36
CA LEU A 50 -12.87 0.83 -14.65
C LEU A 50 -13.51 0.15 -13.43
N ALA A 51 -13.56 -1.18 -13.46
CA ALA A 51 -14.07 -1.97 -12.35
C ALA A 51 -13.14 -1.89 -11.12
N ALA A 52 -13.71 -2.03 -9.92
CA ALA A 52 -12.92 -2.03 -8.69
C ALA A 52 -11.86 -3.16 -8.67
N SER A 53 -12.17 -4.33 -9.22
CA SER A 53 -11.25 -5.47 -9.34
C SER A 53 -10.02 -5.14 -10.21
N GLN A 54 -10.23 -4.54 -11.38
CA GLN A 54 -9.14 -4.10 -12.26
C GLN A 54 -8.24 -3.08 -11.56
N ARG A 55 -8.85 -2.14 -10.82
CA ARG A 55 -8.10 -1.15 -10.04
C ARG A 55 -7.35 -1.77 -8.87
N ALA A 56 -7.89 -2.82 -8.24
CA ALA A 56 -7.21 -3.53 -7.17
C ALA A 56 -5.97 -4.27 -7.69
N VAL A 57 -6.05 -4.89 -8.87
CA VAL A 57 -4.90 -5.52 -9.55
C VAL A 57 -3.83 -4.48 -9.87
N ASP A 58 -4.20 -3.31 -10.41
CA ASP A 58 -3.26 -2.22 -10.71
C ASP A 58 -2.51 -1.76 -9.44
N ILE A 59 -3.21 -1.56 -8.32
CA ILE A 59 -2.58 -1.17 -7.05
C ILE A 59 -1.57 -2.22 -6.60
N TYR A 60 -1.91 -3.50 -6.68
CA TYR A 60 -0.99 -4.58 -6.29
C TYR A 60 0.28 -4.55 -7.12
N GLN A 61 0.16 -4.44 -8.45
CA GLN A 61 1.31 -4.36 -9.35
C GLN A 61 2.17 -3.12 -9.06
N ARG A 62 1.54 -1.97 -8.78
CA ARG A 62 2.24 -0.73 -8.47
C ARG A 62 2.93 -0.77 -7.12
N ALA A 63 2.27 -1.22 -6.05
CA ALA A 63 2.87 -1.28 -4.72
C ALA A 63 4.10 -2.21 -4.67
N VAL A 64 4.09 -3.30 -5.45
CA VAL A 64 5.24 -4.20 -5.57
C VAL A 64 6.35 -3.58 -6.43
N SER A 65 5.99 -2.91 -7.54
CA SER A 65 6.95 -2.46 -8.57
C SER A 65 7.48 -1.03 -8.41
N GLN A 66 6.80 -0.15 -7.68
CA GLN A 66 7.06 1.30 -7.74
C GLN A 66 8.41 1.71 -7.13
N PHE A 67 8.95 0.97 -6.15
CA PHE A 67 10.30 1.24 -5.64
C PHE A 67 11.41 0.79 -6.59
N LEU A 68 11.17 -0.24 -7.42
CA LEU A 68 12.13 -0.61 -8.47
C LEU A 68 12.31 0.57 -9.45
N TYR A 69 11.24 1.28 -9.78
CA TYR A 69 11.31 2.44 -10.68
C TYR A 69 12.05 3.64 -10.07
N LEU A 70 11.96 3.83 -8.74
CA LEU A 70 12.66 4.93 -8.04
C LEU A 70 14.11 4.62 -7.66
N THR A 71 14.51 3.34 -7.62
CA THR A 71 15.90 2.93 -7.32
C THR A 71 16.73 2.78 -8.60
N VAL A 72 16.08 2.61 -9.76
CA VAL A 72 16.72 2.43 -11.07
C VAL A 72 16.76 3.75 -11.88
N LYS A 73 16.31 4.86 -11.30
CA LYS A 73 16.46 6.22 -11.84
C LYS A 73 17.34 7.09 -10.96
#